data_AF-T1GZQ8-F1
#
_entry.id   AF-T1GZQ8-F1
#
_cell.length_a   1.000
_cell.length_b   1.000
_cell.length_c   1.000
_cell.angle_alpha   90.00
_cell.angle_beta   90.00
_cell.angle_gamma   90.00
#
_symmetry.space_group_name_H-M   'P 1'
#
loop_
_entity.id
_entity.type
_entity.pdbx_description
1 polymer ?
#
loop_
_entity_poly.entity_id
_entity_poly.type
_entity_poly.pdbx_seq_one_letter_code
_entity_poly.pdbx_strand_id
1 'polypeptide(L)'
;MKCKIYFLGFLLLIPFTIILIIFGPSNLYTEQSLIQKLTEYQMKIQYLESLYRARQEDLSILTHLLGTIQSTNGNQFSNMSSSFSENNTFYLTLSSETRAALKNISSNIKNSEKLRLPNAYNFLPHLLDEPSSLKPLVHVSAGRTGVTTVLGVPTVKRDKQSYLSGTLTSLIDNMSMEERNDSLIIVFIGDTDSFYINSITKDIETQ
;
A
#
# COMPACT_ATOMS: atom_id res chain seq x y z
N MET A 1 -39.88 -60.75 34.46
CA MET A 1 -40.33 -59.36 34.17
C MET A 1 -39.28 -58.52 33.43
N LYS A 2 -37.97 -58.65 33.73
CA LYS A 2 -36.89 -57.86 33.08
C LYS A 2 -36.85 -57.97 31.54
N CYS A 3 -37.09 -59.17 30.98
CA CYS A 3 -37.06 -59.40 29.53
C CYS A 3 -38.15 -58.63 28.74
N LYS A 4 -39.34 -58.43 29.32
CA LYS A 4 -40.42 -57.66 28.68
C LYS A 4 -40.15 -56.15 28.68
N ILE A 5 -39.41 -55.64 29.67
CA ILE A 5 -39.02 -54.22 29.74
C ILE A 5 -38.01 -53.86 28.63
N TYR A 6 -37.02 -54.73 28.37
CA TYR A 6 -36.03 -54.50 27.32
C TYR A 6 -36.63 -54.58 25.92
N PHE A 7 -37.59 -55.51 25.72
CA PHE A 7 -38.28 -55.63 24.44
C PHE A 7 -39.15 -54.39 24.13
N LEU A 8 -39.85 -53.85 25.13
CA LEU A 8 -40.67 -52.65 24.96
C LEU A 8 -39.81 -51.39 24.73
N GLY A 9 -38.66 -51.29 25.41
CA GLY A 9 -37.69 -50.21 25.18
C GLY A 9 -37.08 -50.25 23.77
N PHE A 10 -36.74 -51.43 23.28
CA PHE A 10 -36.22 -51.61 21.92
C PHE A 10 -37.27 -51.28 20.84
N LEU A 11 -38.53 -51.67 21.07
CA LEU A 11 -39.66 -51.37 20.18
C LEU A 11 -39.93 -49.86 20.05
N LEU A 12 -39.65 -49.07 21.09
CA LEU A 12 -39.86 -47.62 21.08
C LEU A 12 -38.62 -46.85 20.60
N LEU A 13 -37.42 -47.41 20.77
CA LEU A 13 -36.16 -46.77 20.37
C LEU A 13 -35.90 -46.89 18.86
N ILE A 14 -36.31 -47.98 18.21
CA ILE A 14 -36.20 -48.15 16.75
C ILE A 14 -36.98 -47.10 15.95
N PRO A 15 -38.28 -46.83 16.19
CA PRO A 15 -38.99 -45.81 15.44
C PRO A 15 -38.44 -44.41 15.74
N PHE A 16 -37.93 -44.17 16.95
CA PHE A 16 -37.28 -42.91 17.31
C PHE A 16 -35.97 -42.67 16.56
N THR A 17 -35.12 -43.69 16.40
CA THR A 17 -33.88 -43.56 15.60
C THR A 17 -34.17 -43.40 14.12
N ILE A 18 -35.20 -44.06 13.59
CA ILE A 18 -35.64 -43.89 12.20
C ILE A 18 -36.19 -42.48 11.95
N ILE A 19 -36.97 -41.93 12.89
CA ILE A 19 -37.43 -40.54 12.84
C ILE A 19 -36.25 -39.55 12.93
N LEU A 20 -35.25 -39.81 13.76
CA LEU A 20 -34.06 -38.96 13.88
C LEU A 20 -33.18 -39.01 12.62
N ILE A 21 -33.21 -40.11 11.86
CA ILE A 21 -32.52 -40.24 10.57
C ILE A 21 -33.31 -39.56 9.44
N ILE A 22 -34.65 -39.62 9.46
CA ILE A 22 -35.52 -39.03 8.43
C ILE A 22 -35.71 -37.51 8.64
N PHE A 23 -35.84 -37.06 9.89
CA PHE A 23 -35.88 -35.64 10.27
C PHE A 23 -34.49 -35.07 10.59
N GLY A 24 -33.45 -35.91 10.62
CA GLY A 24 -32.07 -35.47 10.63
C GLY A 24 -31.76 -34.69 9.35
N PRO A 25 -30.92 -33.65 9.42
CA PRO A 25 -30.81 -32.69 8.33
C PRO A 25 -30.31 -33.38 7.06
N SER A 26 -31.22 -33.55 6.09
CA SER A 26 -30.92 -33.97 4.71
C SER A 26 -29.98 -32.99 3.97
N ASN A 27 -29.61 -31.89 4.61
CA ASN A 27 -28.63 -30.89 4.19
C ASN A 27 -27.17 -31.37 4.28
N LEU A 28 -26.88 -32.57 4.80
CA LEU A 28 -25.51 -33.07 4.95
C LEU A 28 -24.74 -33.10 3.61
N TYR A 29 -25.41 -33.48 2.50
CA TYR A 29 -24.79 -33.52 1.18
C TYR A 29 -24.51 -32.11 0.62
N THR A 30 -25.44 -31.17 0.82
CA THR A 30 -25.26 -29.77 0.40
C THR A 30 -24.17 -29.08 1.22
N GLU A 31 -24.11 -29.32 2.53
CA GLU A 31 -23.07 -28.79 3.42
C GLU A 31 -21.69 -29.38 3.09
N GLN A 32 -21.59 -30.68 2.78
CA GLN A 32 -20.34 -31.28 2.32
C GLN A 32 -19.83 -30.63 1.02
N SER A 33 -20.72 -30.31 0.07
CA SER A 33 -20.33 -29.61 -1.16
C SER A 33 -19.86 -28.17 -0.92
N LEU A 34 -20.47 -27.47 0.07
CA LEU A 34 -20.06 -26.13 0.46
C LEU A 34 -18.69 -26.16 1.14
N ILE A 35 -18.45 -27.16 2.00
CA ILE A 35 -17.15 -27.37 2.65
C ILE A 35 -16.08 -27.68 1.60
N GLN A 36 -16.39 -28.51 0.59
CA GLN A 36 -15.47 -28.78 -0.52
C GLN A 36 -15.14 -27.53 -1.34
N LYS A 37 -16.13 -26.69 -1.65
CA LYS A 37 -15.88 -25.41 -2.34
C LYS A 37 -15.05 -24.46 -1.48
N LEU A 38 -15.30 -24.44 -0.17
CA LEU A 38 -14.56 -23.62 0.77
C LEU A 38 -13.09 -24.03 0.80
N THR A 39 -12.79 -25.33 0.84
CA THR A 39 -11.42 -25.82 0.78
C THR A 39 -10.77 -25.54 -0.58
N GLU A 40 -11.51 -25.65 -1.69
CA GLU A 40 -11.02 -25.25 -3.02
C GLU A 40 -10.63 -23.77 -3.06
N TYR A 41 -11.50 -22.88 -2.57
CA TYR A 41 -11.22 -21.44 -2.52
C TYR A 41 -10.05 -21.13 -1.59
N GLN A 42 -9.96 -21.79 -0.43
CA GLN A 42 -8.84 -21.63 0.48
C GLN A 42 -7.52 -22.03 -0.18
N MET A 43 -7.48 -23.19 -0.86
CA MET A 43 -6.30 -23.62 -1.61
C MET A 43 -5.94 -22.64 -2.72
N LYS A 44 -6.95 -22.12 -3.45
CA LYS A 44 -6.70 -21.14 -4.51
C LYS A 44 -6.15 -19.82 -3.98
N ILE A 45 -6.66 -19.32 -2.86
CA ILE A 45 -6.14 -18.11 -2.21
C ILE A 45 -4.70 -18.32 -1.76
N GLN A 46 -4.42 -19.45 -1.10
CA GLN A 46 -3.08 -19.78 -0.64
C GLN A 46 -2.08 -19.93 -1.81
N TYR A 47 -2.53 -20.53 -2.92
CA TYR A 47 -1.75 -20.61 -4.15
C TYR A 47 -1.49 -19.24 -4.77
N LEU A 48 -2.50 -18.37 -4.83
CA LEU A 48 -2.32 -17.00 -5.32
C LEU A 48 -1.35 -16.24 -4.42
N GLU A 49 -1.46 -16.37 -3.10
CA GLU A 49 -0.55 -15.72 -2.17
C GLU A 49 0.90 -16.21 -2.37
N SER A 50 1.12 -17.52 -2.52
CA SER A 50 2.47 -18.04 -2.76
C SER A 50 3.05 -17.55 -4.09
N LEU A 51 2.22 -17.45 -5.14
CA LEU A 51 2.60 -16.81 -6.40
C LEU A 51 2.96 -15.33 -6.23
N TYR A 52 2.12 -14.56 -5.54
CA TYR A 52 2.38 -13.13 -5.29
C TYR A 52 3.67 -12.93 -4.49
N ARG A 53 3.95 -13.79 -3.50
CA ARG A 53 5.20 -13.74 -2.73
C ARG A 53 6.41 -14.01 -3.61
N ALA A 54 6.38 -15.05 -4.44
CA ALA A 54 7.46 -15.36 -5.37
C ALA A 54 7.69 -14.21 -6.37
N ARG A 55 6.62 -13.61 -6.89
CA ARG A 55 6.72 -12.43 -7.78
C ARG A 55 7.25 -11.20 -7.07
N GLN A 56 6.87 -10.98 -5.81
CA GLN A 56 7.36 -9.85 -5.03
C GLN A 56 8.88 -9.94 -4.80
N GLU A 57 9.38 -11.15 -4.54
CA GLU A 57 10.82 -11.42 -4.41
C GLU A 57 11.55 -11.12 -5.73
N ASP A 58 11.07 -11.65 -6.85
CA ASP A 58 11.61 -11.35 -8.18
C ASP A 58 11.63 -9.83 -8.46
N LEU A 59 10.56 -9.11 -8.15
CA LEU A 59 10.46 -7.65 -8.33
C LEU A 59 11.48 -6.89 -7.49
N SER A 60 11.72 -7.33 -6.25
CA SER A 60 12.71 -6.71 -5.37
C SER A 60 14.13 -6.83 -5.93
N ILE A 61 14.47 -8.01 -6.48
CA ILE A 61 15.75 -8.28 -7.12
C ILE A 61 15.89 -7.44 -8.39
N LEU A 62 14.84 -7.40 -9.22
CA LEU A 62 14.83 -6.58 -10.44
C LEU A 62 14.97 -5.09 -10.15
N THR A 63 14.36 -4.60 -9.08
CA THR A 63 14.49 -3.20 -8.65
C THR A 63 15.91 -2.88 -8.23
N HIS A 64 16.57 -3.78 -7.49
CA HIS A 64 17.98 -3.64 -7.12
C HIS A 64 18.91 -3.67 -8.36
N LEU A 65 18.62 -4.55 -9.32
CA LEU A 65 19.33 -4.59 -10.61
C LEU A 65 19.15 -3.28 -11.40
N LEU A 66 17.92 -2.74 -11.44
CA LEU A 66 17.66 -1.49 -12.13
C LEU A 66 18.38 -0.30 -11.47
N GLY A 67 18.41 -0.26 -10.14
CA GLY A 67 19.15 0.76 -9.39
C GLY A 67 20.66 0.71 -9.63
N THR A 68 21.24 -0.49 -9.72
CA THR A 68 22.67 -0.67 -10.04
C THR A 68 23.00 -0.33 -11.49
N ILE A 69 22.10 -0.59 -12.45
CA ILE A 69 22.23 -0.13 -13.84
C ILE A 69 22.22 1.41 -13.91
N GLN A 70 21.40 2.08 -13.11
CA GLN A 70 21.28 3.53 -13.12
C GLN A 70 22.53 4.25 -12.60
N SER A 71 23.27 3.68 -11.65
CA SER A 71 24.50 4.28 -11.12
C SER A 71 25.67 4.22 -12.11
N THR A 72 25.63 3.31 -13.10
CA THR A 72 26.59 3.28 -14.19
C THR A 72 26.24 4.32 -15.26
N ASN A 73 26.70 5.55 -15.06
CA ASN A 73 26.49 6.69 -15.95
C ASN A 73 26.69 6.37 -17.45
N GLY A 74 25.60 6.42 -18.21
CA GLY A 74 25.48 7.00 -19.57
C GLY A 74 26.21 6.39 -20.77
N ASN A 75 27.38 5.77 -20.60
CA ASN A 75 28.27 5.36 -21.69
C ASN A 75 28.66 3.87 -21.69
N GLN A 76 28.07 3.05 -20.81
CA GLN A 76 28.35 1.60 -20.76
C GLN A 76 27.09 0.72 -20.90
N PHE A 77 26.10 1.16 -21.67
CA PHE A 77 25.03 0.27 -22.12
C PHE A 77 25.56 -0.85 -23.04
N SER A 78 26.75 -0.70 -23.62
CA SER A 78 27.46 -1.80 -24.31
C SER A 78 27.97 -2.90 -23.36
N ASN A 79 28.02 -2.65 -22.05
CA ASN A 79 28.24 -3.67 -21.02
C ASN A 79 26.92 -4.25 -20.47
N MET A 80 25.77 -3.93 -21.08
CA MET A 80 24.46 -4.50 -20.71
C MET A 80 24.45 -6.04 -20.84
N SER A 81 25.27 -6.61 -21.71
CA SER A 81 25.38 -8.07 -21.87
C SER A 81 26.21 -8.76 -20.78
N SER A 82 27.06 -8.05 -20.03
CA SER A 82 27.90 -8.68 -19.00
C SER A 82 27.20 -8.81 -17.65
N SER A 83 26.25 -7.93 -17.33
CA SER A 83 25.44 -8.03 -16.09
C SER A 83 24.31 -9.05 -16.17
N PHE A 84 23.76 -9.28 -17.37
CA PHE A 84 22.82 -10.38 -17.70
C PHE A 84 23.54 -11.66 -18.16
N SER A 85 24.84 -11.76 -17.91
CA SER A 85 25.59 -13.00 -18.15
C SER A 85 25.05 -14.10 -17.25
N GLU A 86 24.82 -15.29 -17.80
CA GLU A 86 24.30 -16.48 -17.11
C GLU A 86 25.12 -16.88 -15.87
N ASN A 87 26.30 -16.28 -15.69
CA ASN A 87 27.25 -16.53 -14.60
C ASN A 87 27.06 -15.59 -13.39
N ASN A 88 26.10 -14.66 -13.42
CA ASN A 88 25.84 -13.77 -12.29
C ASN A 88 24.89 -14.45 -11.30
N THR A 89 25.31 -14.59 -10.04
CA THR A 89 24.57 -15.31 -8.99
C THR A 89 23.13 -14.82 -8.83
N PHE A 90 22.90 -13.52 -9.04
CA PHE A 90 21.57 -12.89 -8.99
C PHE A 90 20.64 -13.29 -10.14
N TYR A 91 21.16 -13.56 -11.34
CA TYR A 91 20.35 -14.05 -12.47
C TYR A 91 19.88 -15.49 -12.22
N LEU A 92 20.69 -16.27 -11.48
CA LEU A 92 20.39 -17.63 -11.07
C LEU A 92 19.42 -17.72 -9.86
N THR A 93 19.12 -16.59 -9.19
CA THR A 93 18.10 -16.52 -8.12
C THR A 93 16.70 -16.23 -8.66
N LEU A 94 16.58 -15.62 -9.85
CA LEU A 94 15.29 -15.28 -10.46
C LEU A 94 14.52 -16.53 -10.92
N SER A 95 13.19 -16.48 -10.92
CA SER A 95 12.37 -17.56 -11.47
C SER A 95 12.60 -17.78 -12.99
N SER A 96 12.35 -19.00 -13.46
CA SER A 96 12.59 -19.40 -14.86
C SER A 96 11.76 -18.59 -15.86
N GLU A 97 10.54 -18.23 -15.50
CA GLU A 97 9.64 -17.38 -16.29
C GLU A 97 10.19 -15.95 -16.41
N THR A 98 10.65 -15.37 -15.29
CA THR A 98 11.26 -14.03 -15.26
C THR A 98 12.53 -13.97 -16.10
N ARG A 99 13.37 -15.01 -16.07
CA ARG A 99 14.55 -15.10 -16.96
C ARG A 99 14.18 -15.14 -18.43
N ALA A 100 13.15 -15.90 -18.81
CA ALA A 100 12.69 -15.99 -20.18
C ALA A 100 12.15 -14.62 -20.68
N ALA A 101 11.39 -13.92 -19.83
CA ALA A 101 10.90 -12.57 -20.11
C ALA A 101 12.07 -11.58 -20.30
N LEU A 102 13.07 -11.59 -19.40
CA LEU A 102 14.25 -10.73 -19.52
C LEU A 102 15.07 -11.01 -20.78
N LYS A 103 15.23 -12.27 -21.17
CA LYS A 103 15.92 -12.65 -22.41
C LYS A 103 15.22 -12.07 -23.64
N ASN A 104 13.88 -12.11 -23.67
CA ASN A 104 13.07 -11.51 -24.74
C ASN A 104 13.18 -9.97 -24.75
N ILE A 105 13.11 -9.34 -23.57
CA ILE A 105 13.26 -7.88 -23.44
C ILE A 105 14.68 -7.45 -23.85
N SER A 106 15.72 -8.14 -23.37
CA SER A 106 17.13 -7.86 -23.71
C SER A 106 17.40 -7.94 -25.22
N SER A 107 16.79 -8.88 -25.93
CA SER A 107 16.87 -8.91 -27.41
C SER A 107 16.24 -7.69 -28.07
N ASN A 108 15.19 -7.09 -27.48
CA ASN A 108 14.52 -5.90 -28.00
C ASN A 108 15.17 -4.57 -27.58
N ILE A 109 15.83 -4.49 -26.42
CA ILE A 109 16.46 -3.23 -25.96
C ILE A 109 17.68 -2.85 -26.83
N LYS A 110 18.29 -3.79 -27.57
CA LYS A 110 19.38 -3.45 -28.52
C LYS A 110 19.02 -2.37 -29.55
N ASN A 111 17.73 -2.12 -29.77
CA ASN A 111 17.21 -1.11 -30.71
C ASN A 111 16.45 0.04 -30.03
N SER A 112 16.34 0.07 -28.69
CA SER A 112 15.53 1.06 -27.97
C SER A 112 16.41 2.16 -27.39
N GLU A 113 16.00 3.41 -27.62
CA GLU A 113 16.51 4.55 -26.89
C GLU A 113 16.45 4.34 -25.37
N LYS A 114 17.43 4.94 -24.70
CA LYS A 114 17.68 4.93 -23.25
C LYS A 114 16.39 4.73 -22.46
N LEU A 115 16.30 3.62 -21.73
CA LEU A 115 15.21 3.33 -20.79
C LEU A 115 15.04 4.52 -19.82
N ARG A 116 14.02 5.37 -20.03
CA ARG A 116 13.71 6.48 -19.14
C ARG A 116 12.77 5.96 -18.05
N LEU A 117 13.24 5.97 -16.81
CA LEU A 117 12.39 5.59 -15.69
C LEU A 117 11.22 6.57 -15.56
N PRO A 118 10.06 6.11 -15.10
CA PRO A 118 8.96 7.00 -14.74
C PRO A 118 9.43 8.04 -13.71
N ASN A 119 9.44 9.31 -14.10
CA ASN A 119 9.69 10.43 -13.19
C ASN A 119 8.35 10.87 -12.58
N ALA A 120 8.36 11.55 -11.43
CA ALA A 120 7.17 12.15 -10.81
C ALA A 120 6.34 12.98 -11.81
N TYR A 121 7.00 13.67 -12.74
CA TYR A 121 6.35 14.42 -13.82
C TYR A 121 5.54 13.56 -14.81
N ASN A 122 5.84 12.26 -14.94
CA ASN A 122 5.02 11.37 -15.76
C ASN A 122 3.65 11.10 -15.12
N PHE A 123 3.57 11.19 -13.79
CA PHE A 123 2.33 11.03 -13.03
C PHE A 123 1.65 12.37 -12.72
N LEU A 124 2.44 13.46 -12.71
CA LEU A 124 1.98 14.81 -12.41
C LEU A 124 2.36 15.76 -13.56
N PRO A 125 1.81 15.55 -14.78
CA PRO A 125 2.19 16.32 -15.96
C PRO A 125 1.85 17.81 -15.83
N HIS A 126 0.80 18.17 -15.08
CA HIS A 126 0.40 19.56 -14.81
C HIS A 126 1.46 20.37 -14.04
N LEU A 127 2.45 19.71 -13.43
CA LEU A 127 3.59 20.40 -12.83
C LEU A 127 4.60 20.91 -13.89
N LEU A 128 4.51 20.43 -15.13
CA LEU A 128 5.32 20.91 -16.25
C LEU A 128 4.70 22.13 -16.94
N ASP A 129 3.38 22.31 -16.82
CA ASP A 129 2.66 23.39 -17.49
C ASP A 129 3.04 24.76 -16.93
N GLU A 130 3.31 24.84 -15.62
CA GLU A 130 3.63 26.07 -14.91
C GLU A 130 4.88 25.90 -14.03
N PRO A 131 5.96 26.68 -14.25
CA PRO A 131 7.20 26.56 -13.46
C PRO A 131 7.03 26.96 -11.99
N SER A 132 5.92 27.64 -11.65
CA SER A 132 5.54 27.98 -10.28
C SER A 132 4.62 26.94 -9.61
N SER A 133 4.21 25.86 -10.29
CA SER A 133 3.30 24.85 -9.71
C SER A 133 3.83 24.17 -8.45
N LEU A 134 5.15 24.12 -8.29
CA LEU A 134 5.81 23.55 -7.12
C LEU A 134 6.08 24.57 -6.00
N LYS A 135 5.71 25.84 -6.20
CA LYS A 135 5.88 26.88 -5.19
C LYS A 135 4.53 27.16 -4.53
N PRO A 136 4.48 27.19 -3.19
CA PRO A 136 3.26 27.60 -2.49
C PRO A 136 2.93 29.05 -2.82
N LEU A 137 1.63 29.35 -2.97
CA LEU A 137 1.13 30.70 -3.28
C LEU A 137 1.52 31.72 -2.20
N VAL A 138 1.53 31.28 -0.94
CA VAL A 138 1.92 32.07 0.22
C VAL A 138 2.94 31.27 1.01
N HIS A 139 4.10 31.88 1.27
CA HIS A 139 5.13 31.33 2.12
C HIS A 139 5.53 32.37 3.15
N VAL A 140 5.07 32.16 4.38
CA VAL A 140 5.42 32.98 5.54
C VAL A 140 6.16 32.07 6.52
N SER A 141 7.39 32.43 6.83
CA SER A 141 8.23 31.71 7.78
C SER A 141 9.22 32.66 8.42
N ALA A 142 9.48 32.47 9.71
CA ALA A 142 10.55 33.16 10.43
C ALA A 142 11.96 32.63 10.06
N GLY A 143 12.09 31.79 9.04
CA GLY A 143 13.37 31.27 8.55
C GLY A 143 14.01 30.22 9.46
N ARG A 144 13.21 29.56 10.30
CA ARG A 144 13.69 28.58 11.26
C ARG A 144 14.13 27.28 10.58
N THR A 145 15.33 26.82 10.90
CA THR A 145 15.97 25.62 10.33
C THR A 145 16.60 24.76 11.42
N GLY A 146 16.86 23.48 11.13
CA GLY A 146 17.60 22.59 12.05
C GLY A 146 16.75 21.96 13.15
N VAL A 147 15.44 21.84 12.93
CA VAL A 147 14.50 21.14 13.84
C VAL A 147 14.49 19.64 13.57
N THR A 148 14.24 18.83 14.59
CA THR A 148 14.07 17.37 14.42
C THR A 148 12.65 17.00 13.98
N THR A 149 11.65 17.77 14.40
CA THR A 149 10.24 17.42 14.22
C THR A 149 9.50 18.47 13.41
N VAL A 150 8.73 18.01 12.40
CA VAL A 150 7.90 18.88 11.56
C VAL A 150 6.44 18.40 11.63
N LEU A 151 5.53 19.30 11.99
CA LEU A 151 4.10 19.03 12.07
C LEU A 151 3.35 19.72 10.94
N GLY A 152 2.65 18.95 10.10
CA GLY A 152 1.76 19.47 9.07
C GLY A 152 0.34 19.64 9.59
N VAL A 153 -0.23 20.85 9.52
CA VAL A 153 -1.62 21.14 9.90
C VAL A 153 -2.41 21.55 8.65
N PRO A 154 -3.25 20.65 8.09
CA PRO A 154 -4.08 20.98 6.94
C PRO A 154 -5.35 21.76 7.34
N THR A 155 -5.73 22.74 6.53
CA THR A 155 -6.96 23.53 6.71
C THR A 155 -7.60 23.89 5.38
N VAL A 156 -8.92 24.09 5.41
CA VAL A 156 -9.78 24.53 4.30
C VAL A 156 -10.87 25.44 4.87
N LYS A 157 -11.50 26.28 4.04
CA LYS A 157 -12.62 27.13 4.48
C LYS A 157 -13.79 26.26 4.96
N ARG A 158 -14.40 26.67 6.07
CA ARG A 158 -15.59 26.02 6.66
C ARG A 158 -16.61 27.07 7.05
N ASP A 159 -17.89 26.78 6.83
CA ASP A 159 -18.97 27.73 7.05
C ASP A 159 -19.27 28.01 8.53
N LYS A 160 -18.97 27.05 9.42
CA LYS A 160 -19.33 27.15 10.84
C LYS A 160 -18.21 27.74 11.70
N GLN A 161 -17.07 27.05 11.76
CA GLN A 161 -15.93 27.47 12.58
C GLN A 161 -14.61 26.98 11.98
N SER A 162 -13.59 27.82 12.07
CA SER A 162 -12.21 27.44 11.76
C SER A 162 -11.60 26.75 12.98
N TYR A 163 -11.14 25.52 12.80
CA TYR A 163 -10.46 24.77 13.86
C TYR A 163 -8.98 25.15 14.00
N LEU A 164 -8.43 25.89 13.03
CA LEU A 164 -7.00 26.12 12.92
C LEU A 164 -6.41 26.81 14.15
N SER A 165 -6.98 27.95 14.56
CA SER A 165 -6.46 28.72 15.69
C SER A 165 -6.52 27.92 16.99
N GLY A 166 -7.61 27.18 17.22
CA GLY A 166 -7.73 26.28 18.37
C GLY A 166 -6.72 25.13 18.33
N THR A 167 -6.48 24.53 17.16
CA THR A 167 -5.48 23.48 16.98
C THR A 167 -4.05 24.00 17.21
N LEU A 168 -3.69 25.16 16.65
CA LEU A 168 -2.36 25.76 16.85
C LEU A 168 -2.10 26.08 18.31
N THR A 169 -3.07 26.71 18.98
CA THR A 169 -2.99 27.01 20.42
C THR A 169 -2.80 25.73 21.23
N SER A 170 -3.63 24.71 20.97
CA SER A 170 -3.51 23.42 21.66
C SER A 170 -2.16 22.76 21.43
N LEU A 171 -1.61 22.79 20.22
CA LEU A 171 -0.31 22.20 19.94
C LEU A 171 0.80 22.95 20.69
N ILE A 172 0.80 24.28 20.64
CA ILE A 172 1.81 25.13 21.28
C ILE A 172 1.77 25.00 22.80
N ASP A 173 0.57 24.95 23.40
CA ASP A 173 0.37 24.87 24.85
C ASP A 173 0.74 23.50 25.42
N ASN A 174 0.56 22.43 24.63
CA ASN A 174 0.93 21.08 25.04
C ASN A 174 2.40 20.73 24.74
N MET A 175 3.18 21.65 24.15
CA MET A 175 4.60 21.49 23.94
C MET A 175 5.42 22.09 25.08
N SER A 176 6.43 21.34 25.54
CA SER A 176 7.47 21.87 26.42
C SER A 176 8.32 22.93 25.71
N MET A 177 9.08 23.72 26.47
CA MET A 177 9.95 24.76 25.91
C MET A 177 11.01 24.17 24.96
N GLU A 178 11.52 22.98 25.28
CA GLU A 178 12.51 22.26 24.47
C GLU A 178 11.88 21.80 23.14
N GLU A 179 10.71 21.16 23.19
CA GLU A 179 9.98 20.72 21.98
C GLU A 179 9.58 21.92 21.11
N ARG A 180 9.14 23.02 21.72
CA ARG A 180 8.80 24.24 20.98
C ARG A 180 10.02 24.83 20.27
N ASN A 181 11.22 24.65 20.83
CA ASN A 181 12.50 25.05 20.24
C ASN A 181 13.11 24.04 19.26
N ASP A 182 12.56 22.82 19.17
CA ASP A 182 12.98 21.78 18.22
C ASP A 182 11.87 21.30 17.26
N SER A 183 10.79 22.07 17.12
CA SER A 183 9.68 21.78 16.20
C SER A 183 9.38 22.90 15.22
N LEU A 184 8.88 22.52 14.04
CA LEU A 184 8.34 23.43 13.02
C LEU A 184 6.91 23.02 12.67
N ILE A 185 5.97 23.95 12.75
CA ILE A 185 4.59 23.73 12.29
C ILE A 185 4.44 24.33 10.89
N ILE A 186 3.98 23.51 9.94
CA ILE A 186 3.68 23.91 8.57
C ILE A 186 2.16 23.83 8.39
N VAL A 187 1.53 24.98 8.12
CA VAL A 187 0.10 25.05 7.86
C VAL A 187 -0.15 24.97 6.35
N PHE A 188 -0.88 23.94 5.91
CA PHE A 188 -1.30 23.78 4.52
C PHE A 188 -2.73 24.28 4.34
N ILE A 189 -2.93 25.30 3.50
CA ILE A 189 -4.25 25.87 3.20
C ILE A 189 -4.69 25.34 1.83
N GLY A 190 -5.61 24.38 1.82
CA GLY A 190 -6.15 23.76 0.61
C GLY A 190 -7.29 24.55 -0.02
N ASP A 191 -7.18 25.87 -0.09
CA ASP A 191 -8.22 26.77 -0.61
C ASP A 191 -7.67 27.66 -1.73
N THR A 192 -8.58 28.18 -2.56
CA THR A 192 -8.25 29.08 -3.69
C THR A 192 -8.69 30.52 -3.44
N ASP A 193 -9.51 30.75 -2.40
CA ASP A 193 -9.98 32.09 -2.05
C ASP A 193 -8.87 32.93 -1.41
N SER A 194 -8.30 33.84 -2.20
CA SER A 194 -7.24 34.75 -1.76
C SER A 194 -7.61 35.61 -0.55
N PHE A 195 -8.88 35.99 -0.36
CA PHE A 195 -9.30 36.78 0.80
C PHE A 195 -9.23 35.96 2.09
N TYR A 196 -9.66 34.71 2.03
CA TYR A 196 -9.61 33.78 3.14
C TYR A 196 -8.18 33.39 3.52
N ILE A 197 -7.33 33.15 2.51
CA ILE A 197 -5.90 32.85 2.74
C ILE A 197 -5.25 34.03 3.48
N ASN A 198 -5.46 35.26 2.99
CA ASN A 198 -4.89 36.45 3.60
C ASN A 198 -5.42 36.71 5.02
N SER A 199 -6.70 36.41 5.32
CA SER A 199 -7.21 36.52 6.70
C SER A 199 -6.53 35.52 7.63
N ILE A 200 -6.39 34.25 7.20
CA ILE A 200 -5.69 33.23 8.02
C ILE A 200 -4.23 33.62 8.25
N THR A 201 -3.52 34.07 7.21
CA THR A 201 -2.12 34.46 7.35
C THR A 201 -1.95 35.55 8.39
N LYS A 202 -2.82 36.58 8.38
CA LYS A 202 -2.82 37.64 9.40
C LYS A 202 -3.13 37.11 10.79
N ASP A 203 -4.13 36.23 10.92
CA ASP A 203 -4.51 35.66 12.21
C ASP A 203 -3.35 34.85 12.83
N ILE A 204 -2.60 34.11 12.00
CA ILE A 204 -1.41 33.35 12.43
C ILE A 204 -0.25 34.28 12.78
N GLU A 205 -0.02 35.36 12.00
CA GLU A 205 1.05 36.33 12.29
C GLU A 205 0.85 37.07 13.62
N THR A 206 -0.40 37.25 14.05
CA THR A 206 -0.73 37.89 15.33
C THR A 206 -0.62 36.96 16.55
N GLN A 207 -0.41 35.66 16.34
CA GLN A 207 -0.36 34.64 17.40
C GLN A 207 1.06 34.43 17.92
#